data_AF-A0AAD4G8W4-F1
#
_entry.id   AF-A0AAD4G8W4-F1
#
_cell.length_a   1.000
_cell.length_b   1.000
_cell.length_c   1.000
_cell.angle_alpha   90.00
_cell.angle_beta   90.00
_cell.angle_gamma   90.00
#
_symmetry.space_group_name_H-M   'P 1'
#
loop_
_entity.id
_entity.type
_entity.pdbx_description
1 polymer ?
#
loop_
_entity_poly.entity_id
_entity_poly.type
_entity_poly.pdbx_seq_one_letter_code
_entity_poly.pdbx_strand_id
1 'polypeptide(L)'
;MNTAGRVARRIRRLPTSGPPRRALPPPPPPPPQDHFNAPLYTFKAFAIATTIIMSTATASVAGVMAYLDVNNTTEFAACMRTWVSQSMPLLTAKIYRYPTSLDTVPGDTVLQAASTTQSESCTPTTFDHDAACQRLADAFDNGGFDVWAEAAARELEAEMEVERARKRTMN
;
A
#
# COMPACT_ATOMS: atom_id res chain seq x y z
N MET A 1 109.62 21.64 -31.35
CA MET A 1 108.83 22.81 -30.88
C MET A 1 107.86 23.20 -31.99
N ASN A 2 106.60 23.49 -31.64
CA ASN A 2 105.43 23.93 -32.44
C ASN A 2 104.23 22.98 -32.27
N THR A 3 103.46 23.13 -31.19
CA THR A 3 102.36 24.10 -30.93
C THR A 3 101.03 23.64 -31.55
N ALA A 4 100.20 23.08 -30.67
CA ALA A 4 98.86 22.59 -30.91
C ALA A 4 97.86 23.74 -31.14
N GLY A 5 97.01 23.61 -32.16
CA GLY A 5 95.83 24.45 -32.36
C GLY A 5 94.56 23.62 -32.19
N ARG A 6 93.99 23.57 -30.97
CA ARG A 6 92.65 23.01 -30.74
C ARG A 6 91.61 24.10 -31.01
N VAL A 7 90.82 23.91 -32.05
CA VAL A 7 89.67 24.76 -32.38
C VAL A 7 88.50 24.41 -31.46
N ALA A 8 88.26 25.24 -30.44
CA ALA A 8 87.11 25.13 -29.55
C ALA A 8 85.83 25.59 -30.28
N ARG A 9 84.96 24.64 -30.63
CA ARG A 9 83.61 24.95 -31.15
C ARG A 9 82.72 25.37 -29.98
N ARG A 10 82.44 26.67 -29.89
CA ARG A 10 81.46 27.26 -28.97
C ARG A 10 80.04 26.86 -29.41
N ILE A 11 79.43 25.91 -28.71
CA ILE A 11 78.00 25.62 -28.86
C ILE A 11 77.22 26.77 -28.23
N ARG A 12 76.62 27.62 -29.07
CA ARG A 12 75.63 28.63 -28.68
C ARG A 12 74.39 27.89 -28.16
N ARG A 13 74.19 27.85 -26.84
CA ARG A 13 72.91 27.42 -26.25
C ARG A 13 71.88 28.52 -26.52
N LEU A 14 70.82 28.18 -27.26
CA LEU A 14 69.64 29.03 -27.41
C LEU A 14 68.92 29.11 -26.05
N PRO A 15 68.48 30.30 -25.59
CA PRO A 15 67.62 30.42 -24.43
C PRO A 15 66.24 29.86 -24.78
N THR A 16 65.89 28.73 -24.16
CA THR A 16 64.56 28.14 -24.23
C THR A 16 63.59 29.04 -23.45
N SER A 17 62.93 29.95 -24.16
CA SER A 17 61.78 30.71 -23.66
C SER A 17 60.62 29.73 -23.43
N GLY A 18 60.40 29.33 -22.18
CA GLY A 18 59.21 28.57 -21.79
C GLY A 18 57.97 29.48 -21.82
N PRO A 19 56.79 28.99 -22.23
CA PRO A 19 55.59 29.79 -22.27
C PRO A 19 55.20 30.25 -20.84
N PRO A 20 54.59 31.44 -20.70
CA PRO A 20 54.19 31.96 -19.40
C PRO A 20 53.17 31.02 -18.76
N ARG A 21 53.44 30.61 -17.51
CA ARG A 21 52.47 29.89 -16.66
C ARG A 21 51.23 30.78 -16.52
N ARG A 22 50.16 30.40 -17.20
CA ARG A 22 48.83 31.00 -17.06
C ARG A 22 48.41 30.83 -15.61
N ALA A 23 48.29 31.94 -14.88
CA ALA A 23 47.76 31.93 -13.52
C ALA A 23 46.34 31.33 -13.55
N LEU A 24 46.12 30.30 -12.74
CA LEU A 24 44.81 29.68 -12.59
C LEU A 24 43.85 30.74 -12.01
N PRO A 25 42.63 30.91 -12.55
CA PRO A 25 41.64 31.79 -11.92
C PRO A 25 41.38 31.35 -10.47
N PRO A 26 41.09 32.29 -9.55
CA PRO A 26 40.73 31.94 -8.19
C PRO A 26 39.50 31.02 -8.18
N PRO A 27 39.41 30.07 -7.25
CA PRO A 27 38.23 29.22 -7.12
C PRO A 27 36.99 30.09 -6.90
N PRO A 28 35.84 29.70 -7.46
CA PRO A 28 34.58 30.41 -7.22
C PRO A 28 34.29 30.45 -5.72
N PRO A 29 33.63 31.52 -5.23
CA PRO A 29 33.22 31.58 -3.83
C PRO A 29 32.33 30.38 -3.49
N PRO A 30 32.41 29.85 -2.26
CA PRO A 30 31.55 28.76 -1.84
C PRO A 30 30.08 29.17 -2.00
N PRO A 31 29.19 28.24 -2.41
CA PRO A 31 27.77 28.53 -2.50
C PRO A 31 27.26 29.05 -1.13
N PRO A 32 26.26 29.94 -1.13
CA PRO A 32 25.63 30.40 0.11
C PRO A 32 25.29 29.19 0.97
N GLN A 33 25.80 29.15 2.20
CA GLN A 33 25.41 28.12 3.15
C GLN A 33 23.96 28.41 3.55
N ASP A 34 23.03 27.70 2.94
CA ASP A 34 21.62 27.70 3.32
C ASP A 34 21.52 27.13 4.74
N HIS A 35 21.53 28.05 5.71
CA HIS A 35 21.42 27.73 7.13
C HIS A 35 20.16 26.89 7.37
N PHE A 36 20.40 25.76 8.03
CA PHE A 36 19.53 24.67 8.49
C PHE A 36 18.09 25.02 8.92
N ASN A 37 17.28 25.56 8.00
CA ASN A 37 15.84 25.78 8.19
C ASN A 37 15.01 24.60 7.66
N ALA A 38 15.66 23.50 7.24
CA ALA A 38 14.98 22.34 6.67
C ALA A 38 13.81 21.82 7.54
N PRO A 39 13.93 21.70 8.89
CA PRO A 39 12.81 21.27 9.73
C PRO A 39 11.63 22.27 9.74
N LEU A 40 11.93 23.57 9.62
CA LEU A 40 10.92 24.62 9.64
C LEU A 40 10.16 24.68 8.30
N TYR A 41 10.86 24.43 7.19
CA TYR A 41 10.22 24.28 5.88
C TYR A 41 9.40 23.00 5.75
N THR A 42 9.87 21.87 6.28
CA THR A 42 9.10 20.62 6.27
C THR A 42 7.85 20.72 7.14
N PHE A 43 7.92 21.36 8.32
CA PHE A 43 6.74 21.60 9.16
C PHE A 43 5.69 22.47 8.43
N LYS A 44 6.12 23.54 7.74
CA LYS A 44 5.21 24.38 6.95
C LYS A 44 4.56 23.59 5.81
N ALA A 45 5.34 22.83 5.07
CA ALA A 45 4.82 22.00 3.98
C ALA A 45 3.84 20.94 4.49
N PHE A 46 4.18 20.29 5.60
CA PHE A 46 3.32 19.30 6.26
C PHE A 46 2.01 19.90 6.74
N ALA A 47 2.05 21.08 7.36
CA ALA A 47 0.86 21.79 7.80
C ALA A 47 -0.06 22.13 6.61
N ILE A 48 0.50 22.68 5.52
CA ILE A 48 -0.27 22.98 4.30
C ILE A 48 -0.88 21.71 3.72
N ALA A 49 -0.11 20.64 3.57
CA ALA A 49 -0.60 19.37 3.07
C ALA A 49 -1.75 18.81 3.92
N THR A 50 -1.60 18.84 5.25
CA THR A 50 -2.63 18.39 6.19
C THR A 50 -3.91 19.23 6.04
N THR A 51 -3.78 20.55 5.88
CA THR A 51 -4.96 21.40 5.66
C THR A 51 -5.69 21.10 4.35
N ILE A 52 -4.96 20.77 3.28
CA ILE A 52 -5.54 20.37 2.00
C ILE A 52 -6.27 19.03 2.12
N ILE A 53 -5.66 18.05 2.82
CA ILE A 53 -6.29 16.74 3.03
C ILE A 53 -7.55 16.90 3.89
N MET A 54 -7.47 17.66 4.99
CA MET A 54 -8.61 17.90 5.88
C MET A 54 -9.74 18.64 5.17
N SER A 55 -9.44 19.65 4.34
CA SER A 55 -10.46 20.36 3.58
C SER A 55 -11.12 19.45 2.54
N THR A 56 -10.34 18.64 1.83
CA THR A 56 -10.84 17.68 0.83
C THR A 56 -11.72 16.62 1.49
N ALA A 57 -11.29 16.05 2.62
CA ALA A 57 -12.06 15.07 3.37
C ALA A 57 -13.37 15.69 3.87
N THR A 58 -13.32 16.86 4.49
CA THR A 58 -14.53 17.54 4.98
C THR A 58 -15.49 17.88 3.84
N ALA A 59 -14.97 18.38 2.71
CA ALA A 59 -15.77 18.68 1.53
C ALA A 59 -16.41 17.42 0.92
N SER A 60 -15.70 16.28 0.90
CA SER A 60 -16.27 15.02 0.43
C SER A 60 -17.42 14.53 1.31
N VAL A 61 -17.28 14.61 2.64
CA VAL A 61 -18.33 14.22 3.59
C VAL A 61 -19.53 15.15 3.44
N ALA A 62 -19.30 16.47 3.40
CA ALA A 62 -20.35 17.45 3.18
C ALA A 62 -21.05 17.27 1.81
N GLY A 63 -20.30 16.90 0.77
CA GLY A 63 -20.84 16.62 -0.55
C GLY A 63 -21.74 15.39 -0.58
N VAL A 64 -21.34 14.31 0.10
CA VAL A 64 -22.18 13.10 0.25
C VAL A 64 -23.44 13.41 1.06
N MET A 65 -23.32 14.18 2.14
CA MET A 65 -24.46 14.64 2.95
C MET A 65 -25.43 15.48 2.12
N ALA A 66 -24.93 16.45 1.37
CA ALA A 66 -25.73 17.31 0.50
C ALA A 66 -26.37 16.53 -0.66
N TYR A 67 -25.66 15.56 -1.24
CA TYR A 67 -26.20 14.71 -2.31
C TYR A 67 -27.34 13.82 -1.84
N LEU A 68 -27.23 13.28 -0.61
CA LEU A 68 -28.26 12.44 0.00
C LEU A 68 -29.37 13.25 0.69
N ASP A 69 -29.23 14.58 0.75
CA ASP A 69 -30.09 15.50 1.51
C ASP A 69 -30.26 15.07 2.97
N VAL A 70 -29.16 14.65 3.58
CA VAL A 70 -29.13 14.11 4.93
C VAL A 70 -28.33 15.04 5.83
N ASN A 71 -28.95 15.52 6.91
CA ASN A 71 -28.29 16.36 7.92
C ASN A 71 -27.84 15.57 9.15
N ASN A 72 -28.37 14.36 9.35
CA ASN A 72 -28.08 13.53 10.51
C ASN A 72 -27.53 12.14 10.15
N THR A 73 -26.62 11.60 10.95
CA THR A 73 -26.11 10.22 10.79
C THR A 73 -27.21 9.16 10.90
N THR A 74 -28.29 9.45 11.65
CA THR A 74 -29.48 8.60 11.76
C THR A 74 -30.27 8.54 10.45
N GLU A 75 -30.45 9.67 9.79
CA GLU A 75 -31.07 9.78 8.47
C GLU A 75 -30.22 9.09 7.40
N PHE A 76 -28.89 9.22 7.49
CA PHE A 76 -27.95 8.54 6.59
C PHE A 76 -28.10 7.03 6.74
N ALA A 77 -28.12 6.52 7.97
CA ALA A 77 -28.31 5.10 8.24
C ALA A 77 -29.66 4.58 7.71
N ALA A 78 -30.74 5.35 7.88
CA ALA A 78 -32.05 5.00 7.36
C ALA A 78 -32.08 4.99 5.82
N CYS A 79 -31.48 6.01 5.19
CA CYS A 79 -31.36 6.12 3.74
C CYS A 79 -30.51 4.97 3.16
N MET A 80 -29.33 4.72 3.72
CA MET A 80 -28.48 3.59 3.33
C MET A 80 -29.17 2.24 3.53
N ARG A 81 -29.93 2.05 4.60
CA ARG A 81 -30.70 0.80 4.82
C ARG A 81 -31.77 0.61 3.73
N THR A 82 -32.40 1.69 3.31
CA THR A 82 -33.40 1.69 2.22
C THR A 82 -32.74 1.48 0.86
N TRP A 83 -31.59 2.10 0.62
CA TRP A 83 -30.85 1.94 -0.63
C TRP A 83 -30.26 0.54 -0.76
N VAL A 84 -29.70 -0.03 0.30
CA VAL A 84 -29.21 -1.41 0.34
C VAL A 84 -30.36 -2.40 0.15
N SER A 85 -31.53 -2.16 0.74
CA SER A 85 -32.67 -3.06 0.55
C SER A 85 -33.21 -3.05 -0.88
N GLN A 86 -33.14 -1.92 -1.57
CA GLN A 86 -33.51 -1.80 -2.98
C GLN A 86 -32.45 -2.35 -3.93
N SER A 87 -31.17 -2.07 -3.67
CA SER A 87 -30.07 -2.42 -4.57
C SER A 87 -29.58 -3.86 -4.38
N MET A 88 -29.69 -4.40 -3.17
CA MET A 88 -29.19 -5.74 -2.80
C MET A 88 -30.27 -6.55 -2.03
N PRO A 89 -31.43 -6.84 -2.65
CA PRO A 89 -32.53 -7.54 -1.97
C PRO A 89 -32.16 -8.95 -1.50
N LEU A 90 -31.18 -9.60 -2.14
CA LEU A 90 -30.65 -10.91 -1.72
C LEU A 90 -29.95 -10.86 -0.35
N LEU A 91 -29.27 -9.76 -0.01
CA LEU A 91 -28.65 -9.59 1.31
C LEU A 91 -29.69 -9.30 2.37
N THR A 92 -30.67 -8.44 2.06
CA THR A 92 -31.76 -8.12 2.99
C THR A 92 -32.60 -9.35 3.32
N ALA A 93 -32.88 -10.21 2.34
CA ALA A 93 -33.56 -11.48 2.56
C ALA A 93 -32.79 -12.44 3.48
N LYS A 94 -31.45 -12.41 3.45
CA LYS A 94 -30.60 -13.20 4.35
C LYS A 94 -30.52 -12.62 5.77
N ILE A 95 -30.47 -11.30 5.92
CA ILE A 95 -30.37 -10.63 7.24
C ILE A 95 -31.69 -10.74 8.01
N TYR A 96 -32.84 -10.67 7.31
CA TYR A 96 -34.17 -10.79 7.92
C TYR A 96 -34.71 -12.21 7.99
N ARG A 97 -33.90 -13.24 7.71
CA ARG A 97 -34.31 -14.62 7.96
C ARG A 97 -34.42 -14.82 9.48
N TYR A 98 -35.65 -14.74 9.97
CA TYR A 98 -36.02 -15.25 11.29
C TYR A 98 -35.51 -16.70 11.36
N PRO A 99 -34.73 -17.10 12.38
CA PRO A 99 -34.39 -18.51 12.57
C PRO A 99 -35.71 -19.24 12.79
N THR A 100 -36.24 -19.82 11.70
CA THR A 100 -37.44 -20.61 11.75
C THR A 100 -37.02 -21.91 12.42
N SER A 101 -37.74 -22.30 13.46
CA SER A 101 -37.51 -23.50 14.29
C SER A 101 -37.63 -24.85 13.54
N LEU A 102 -37.52 -24.83 12.20
CA LEU A 102 -37.58 -25.97 11.30
C LEU A 102 -36.19 -26.44 10.82
N ASP A 103 -35.10 -25.83 11.30
CA ASP A 103 -33.73 -26.37 11.09
C ASP A 103 -33.36 -27.47 12.10
N THR A 104 -34.32 -27.94 12.91
CA THR A 104 -34.24 -29.27 13.52
C THR A 104 -34.48 -30.31 12.44
N VAL A 105 -33.45 -30.64 11.68
CA VAL A 105 -33.43 -31.82 10.82
C VAL A 105 -33.43 -33.05 11.74
N PRO A 106 -34.48 -33.89 11.75
CA PRO A 106 -34.42 -35.18 12.40
C PRO A 106 -33.90 -36.20 11.40
N GLY A 107 -32.75 -36.79 11.69
CA GLY A 107 -32.44 -38.14 11.24
C GLY A 107 -31.76 -38.25 9.88
N ASP A 108 -30.54 -38.74 9.95
CA ASP A 108 -29.86 -39.59 8.98
C ASP A 108 -30.77 -40.21 7.90
N THR A 109 -30.42 -39.99 6.63
CA THR A 109 -30.34 -41.12 5.70
C THR A 109 -29.19 -40.92 4.74
N VAL A 110 -28.12 -41.65 5.03
CA VAL A 110 -26.94 -41.89 4.22
C VAL A 110 -27.32 -42.66 2.96
N LEU A 111 -27.05 -42.07 1.79
CA LEU A 111 -26.55 -42.74 0.59
C LEU A 111 -25.48 -41.77 0.02
N GLN A 112 -24.23 -41.82 0.50
CA GLN A 112 -23.17 -42.73 0.02
C GLN A 112 -23.00 -42.61 -1.50
N ALA A 113 -22.14 -41.72 -1.99
CA ALA A 113 -20.68 -41.85 -2.12
C ALA A 113 -20.23 -42.63 -3.37
N ALA A 114 -19.52 -41.92 -4.24
CA ALA A 114 -18.29 -42.32 -4.92
C ALA A 114 -17.62 -41.02 -5.41
N SER A 115 -16.63 -40.48 -4.68
CA SER A 115 -15.18 -40.74 -4.86
C SER A 115 -14.54 -39.65 -5.74
N THR A 116 -13.35 -39.09 -5.54
CA THR A 116 -12.20 -39.25 -4.61
C THR A 116 -11.15 -38.25 -5.17
N THR A 117 -10.48 -37.38 -4.40
CA THR A 117 -9.24 -37.58 -3.59
C THR A 117 -9.06 -36.38 -2.62
N GLN A 118 -8.99 -36.60 -1.30
CA GLN A 118 -7.76 -36.66 -0.44
C GLN A 118 -6.99 -35.30 -0.38
N SER A 119 -6.64 -34.73 0.77
CA SER A 119 -6.15 -35.35 2.01
C SER A 119 -6.42 -34.51 3.26
N GLU A 120 -6.78 -35.22 4.33
CA GLU A 120 -6.23 -35.12 5.70
C GLU A 120 -6.20 -33.76 6.42
N SER A 121 -7.13 -33.60 7.38
CA SER A 121 -6.83 -33.32 8.79
C SER A 121 -8.06 -32.71 9.45
N CYS A 122 -8.82 -33.57 10.13
CA CYS A 122 -9.85 -33.17 11.07
C CYS A 122 -9.18 -32.57 12.31
N THR A 123 -8.95 -31.27 12.28
CA THR A 123 -8.78 -30.43 13.47
C THR A 123 -9.84 -29.35 13.41
N PRO A 124 -10.41 -28.88 14.54
CA PRO A 124 -11.31 -27.75 14.52
C PRO A 124 -10.55 -26.60 13.85
N THR A 125 -10.95 -26.26 12.63
CA THR A 125 -10.29 -25.23 11.81
C THR A 125 -10.58 -23.88 12.44
N THR A 126 -9.79 -23.54 13.45
CA THR A 126 -9.63 -22.17 13.91
C THR A 126 -9.09 -21.41 12.72
N PHE A 127 -9.89 -20.51 12.18
CA PHE A 127 -9.44 -19.59 11.14
C PHE A 127 -8.22 -18.82 11.68
N ASP A 128 -7.07 -19.02 11.04
CA ASP A 128 -5.83 -18.36 11.44
C ASP A 128 -5.75 -16.99 10.77
N HIS A 129 -6.05 -15.97 11.56
CA HIS A 129 -6.10 -14.58 11.11
C HIS A 129 -4.73 -14.05 10.68
N ASP A 130 -3.66 -14.47 11.37
CA ASP A 130 -2.30 -13.99 11.07
C ASP A 130 -1.82 -14.56 9.75
N ALA A 131 -2.08 -15.85 9.51
CA ALA A 131 -1.77 -16.49 8.23
C ALA A 131 -2.60 -15.92 7.07
N ALA A 132 -3.87 -15.53 7.30
CA ALA A 132 -4.70 -14.88 6.29
C ALA A 132 -4.16 -13.49 5.92
N CYS A 133 -3.75 -12.70 6.90
CA CYS A 133 -3.11 -11.41 6.66
C CYS A 133 -1.84 -11.54 5.81
N GLN A 134 -1.02 -12.56 6.07
CA GLN A 134 0.19 -12.80 5.29
C GLN A 134 -0.13 -13.17 3.83
N ARG A 135 -1.12 -14.02 3.58
CA ARG A 135 -1.56 -14.37 2.22
C ARG A 135 -2.11 -13.17 1.45
N LEU A 136 -2.79 -12.25 2.14
CA LEU A 136 -3.27 -11.00 1.53
C LEU A 136 -2.10 -10.06 1.19
N ALA A 137 -1.13 -9.90 2.08
CA ALA A 137 0.07 -9.12 1.80
C ALA A 137 0.80 -9.67 0.57
N ASP A 138 1.01 -10.99 0.51
CA ASP A 138 1.63 -11.66 -0.63
C ASP A 138 0.83 -11.46 -1.93
N ALA A 139 -0.51 -11.50 -1.87
CA ALA A 139 -1.36 -11.26 -3.04
C ALA A 139 -1.25 -9.82 -3.56
N PHE A 140 -1.12 -8.85 -2.66
CA PHE A 140 -0.92 -7.45 -3.01
C PHE A 140 0.46 -7.22 -3.64
N ASP A 141 1.51 -7.78 -3.05
CA ASP A 141 2.88 -7.61 -3.53
C ASP A 141 3.10 -8.27 -4.89
N ASN A 142 2.48 -9.43 -5.14
CA ASN A 142 2.67 -10.19 -6.38
C ASN A 142 1.71 -9.80 -7.51
N GLY A 143 0.50 -9.34 -7.20
CA GLY A 143 -0.57 -9.15 -8.18
C GLY A 143 -1.30 -7.81 -8.10
N GLY A 144 -0.87 -6.93 -7.18
CA GLY A 144 -1.51 -5.64 -6.97
C GLY A 144 -2.93 -5.75 -6.43
N PHE A 145 -3.70 -4.68 -6.60
CA PHE A 145 -5.01 -4.53 -5.98
C PHE A 145 -6.05 -5.56 -6.46
N ASP A 146 -6.07 -5.89 -7.76
CA ASP A 146 -7.10 -6.77 -8.31
C ASP A 146 -6.97 -8.21 -7.77
N VAL A 147 -5.74 -8.73 -7.72
CA VAL A 147 -5.44 -10.06 -7.17
C VAL A 147 -5.61 -10.09 -5.65
N TRP A 148 -5.24 -9.00 -4.98
CA TRP A 148 -5.51 -8.83 -3.55
C TRP A 148 -7.01 -8.88 -3.24
N ALA A 149 -7.85 -8.20 -4.04
CA ALA A 149 -9.29 -8.17 -3.84
C ALA A 149 -9.92 -9.56 -4.01
N GLU A 150 -9.48 -10.34 -5.01
CA GLU A 150 -9.91 -11.72 -5.20
C GLU A 150 -9.45 -12.63 -4.04
N ALA A 151 -8.23 -12.45 -3.54
CA ALA A 151 -7.75 -13.16 -2.36
C ALA A 151 -8.56 -12.78 -1.10
N ALA A 152 -8.88 -11.49 -0.91
CA ALA A 152 -9.69 -11.00 0.19
C ALA A 152 -11.10 -11.60 0.18
N ALA A 153 -11.73 -11.71 -0.98
CA ALA A 153 -13.03 -12.36 -1.11
C ALA A 153 -12.99 -13.84 -0.68
N ARG A 154 -11.94 -14.58 -1.08
CA ARG A 154 -11.75 -15.99 -0.68
C ARG A 154 -11.51 -16.17 0.81
N GLU A 155 -10.69 -15.33 1.43
CA GLU A 155 -10.44 -15.40 2.88
C GLU A 155 -11.70 -15.09 3.69
N LEU A 156 -12.51 -14.13 3.23
CA LEU A 156 -13.77 -13.78 3.88
C LEU A 156 -14.80 -14.93 3.82
N GLU A 157 -14.84 -15.66 2.70
CA GLU A 157 -15.68 -16.86 2.59
C GLU A 157 -15.23 -17.95 3.57
N ALA A 158 -13.91 -18.16 3.72
CA ALA A 158 -13.35 -19.13 4.66
C ALA A 158 -13.68 -18.80 6.13
N GLU A 159 -13.57 -17.53 6.53
CA GLU A 159 -13.96 -17.08 7.87
C GLU A 159 -15.46 -17.32 8.12
N MET A 160 -16.28 -17.06 7.11
CA MET A 160 -17.73 -17.23 7.21
C MET A 160 -18.13 -18.70 7.38
N GLU A 161 -17.41 -19.64 6.77
CA GLU A 161 -17.62 -21.07 6.96
C GLU A 161 -17.27 -21.52 8.38
N VAL A 162 -16.15 -21.03 8.92
CA VAL A 162 -15.74 -21.30 10.30
C VAL A 162 -16.76 -20.74 11.29
N GLU A 163 -17.28 -19.53 11.06
CA GLU A 163 -18.34 -18.97 11.89
C GLU A 163 -19.62 -19.81 11.89
N ARG A 164 -20.02 -20.34 10.74
CA ARG A 164 -21.21 -21.21 10.64
C ARG A 164 -20.99 -22.53 11.36
N ALA A 165 -19.80 -23.13 11.23
CA ALA A 165 -19.44 -24.34 11.96
C ALA A 165 -19.47 -24.09 13.47
N ARG A 166 -18.87 -22.97 13.93
CA ARG A 166 -18.87 -22.57 15.34
C ARG A 166 -20.29 -22.38 15.90
N LYS A 167 -21.16 -21.71 15.15
CA LYS A 167 -22.57 -21.48 15.54
C LYS A 167 -23.36 -22.79 15.62
N ARG A 168 -23.06 -23.79 14.78
CA ARG A 168 -23.68 -25.13 14.85
C ARG A 168 -23.24 -25.93 16.07
N THR A 169 -21.99 -25.78 16.52
CA THR A 169 -21.46 -26.50 17.69
C THR A 169 -21.90 -25.89 19.03
N MET A 170 -22.44 -24.68 19.02
CA MET A 170 -22.76 -23.91 20.24
C MET A 170 -24.27 -23.77 20.50
N ASN A 171 -25.09 -24.40 19.66
CA ASN A 171 -26.55 -24.52 19.77
C ASN A 171 -26.90 -25.98 20.08
#